data_AF-A0A9W9VYG7-F1
#
_entry.id   AF-A0A9W9VYG7-F1
#
_cell.length_a   1.000
_cell.length_b   1.000
_cell.length_c   1.000
_cell.angle_alpha   90.00
_cell.angle_beta   90.00
_cell.angle_gamma   90.00
#
_symmetry.space_group_name_H-M   'P 1'
#
loop_
_entity.id
_entity.type
_entity.pdbx_description
1 polymer ?
#
loop_
_entity_poly.entity_id
_entity_poly.type
_entity_poly.pdbx_seq_one_letter_code
_entity_poly.pdbx_strand_id
1 'polypeptide(L)'
;MADLPAHASPKLPPQSLAPTSGPDGLPDDASQGSGLATGEQTPALPDSLLSPAFTPPATPGGTLNLSSNPTKALHESQSASIRHQGEHAKAPKLLSQLPQVECLVRARIPTTNGAEMFLHLYHNDLDNKEHLAIVFGNKIRSRSLDRVYPGETEMDRMIRGAYVGKLHPGRVSSWFDDEKNESQADGSTRVEPPLVRIHSECYTGETAWSARCDCGEQLDEAARLMSFPVEDLASDAPSEAQSLRSHSAGGVIIYLRQEGRGIGLGEKLKAYNLQDLGSDTVEANLLLRHPADARSYGLATAMLMDLGCGADVNPEGVRLLTNNPDKVRAIEGLNREVLVKERVPMIPLAWRTGGERGIKSSEIEGYLKTKISKMGHMIQ
;
A
#
# COMPACT_ATOMS: atom_id res chain seq x y z
N MET A 1 9.53 -31.56 13.84
CA MET A 1 9.06 -30.16 13.69
C MET A 1 7.85 -30.23 12.78
N ALA A 2 6.71 -29.66 13.16
CA ALA A 2 5.57 -29.58 12.25
C ALA A 2 5.99 -28.72 11.05
N ASP A 3 5.67 -29.16 9.83
CA ASP A 3 5.84 -28.39 8.60
C ASP A 3 4.98 -27.13 8.68
N LEU A 4 5.55 -26.07 9.23
CA LEU A 4 4.96 -24.75 9.18
C LEU A 4 5.23 -24.17 7.78
N PRO A 5 4.22 -23.60 7.10
CA PRO A 5 4.48 -22.90 5.84
C PRO A 5 5.51 -21.79 6.06
N ALA A 6 6.28 -21.43 5.02
CA ALA A 6 7.41 -20.49 5.12
C ALA A 6 7.05 -19.10 5.71
N HIS A 7 5.76 -18.78 5.77
CA HIS A 7 5.18 -17.52 6.24
C HIS A 7 4.67 -17.60 7.70
N ALA A 8 4.72 -18.78 8.33
CA ALA A 8 4.24 -18.97 9.69
C ALA A 8 5.39 -18.78 10.67
N SER A 9 5.30 -17.73 11.50
CA SER A 9 6.12 -17.66 12.69
C SER A 9 5.70 -18.78 13.66
N PRO A 10 6.64 -19.58 14.19
CA PRO A 10 6.31 -20.55 15.23
C PRO A 10 5.65 -19.81 16.39
N LYS A 11 4.52 -20.34 16.90
CA LYS A 11 3.91 -19.85 18.14
C LYS A 11 4.87 -20.10 19.29
N LEU A 12 5.79 -19.16 19.51
CA LEU A 12 6.58 -19.12 20.73
C LEU A 12 5.73 -18.37 21.77
N PRO A 13 5.56 -18.91 22.99
CA PRO A 13 4.97 -18.15 24.07
C PRO A 13 5.78 -16.86 24.25
N PRO A 14 5.15 -15.72 24.58
CA PRO A 14 5.88 -14.50 24.90
C PRO A 14 6.90 -14.85 25.98
N GLN A 15 8.17 -14.52 25.76
CA GLN A 15 9.17 -14.65 26.81
C GLN A 15 8.70 -13.78 27.96
N SER A 16 8.42 -14.40 29.12
CA SER A 16 8.23 -13.65 30.35
C SER A 16 9.48 -12.79 30.52
N LEU A 17 9.32 -11.47 30.56
CA LEU A 17 10.37 -10.58 31.02
C LEU A 17 10.72 -11.03 32.45
N ALA A 18 11.76 -11.85 32.57
CA ALA A 18 12.25 -12.25 33.86
C ALA A 18 12.74 -10.98 34.57
N PRO A 19 12.32 -10.73 35.83
CA PRO A 19 12.93 -9.65 36.60
C PRO A 19 14.43 -9.93 36.66
N THR A 20 15.24 -8.98 36.22
CA THR A 20 16.69 -9.07 36.22
C THR A 20 17.16 -9.25 37.66
N SER A 21 17.50 -10.47 38.05
CA SER A 21 18.31 -10.74 39.23
C SER A 21 19.74 -10.25 38.92
N GLY A 22 20.10 -9.07 39.42
CA GLY A 22 21.48 -8.58 39.40
C GLY A 22 22.40 -9.47 40.25
N PRO A 23 23.71 -9.47 39.99
CA PRO A 23 24.65 -10.31 40.74
C PRO A 23 24.94 -9.72 42.12
N ASP A 24 25.11 -10.61 43.10
CA ASP A 24 25.29 -10.35 44.53
C ASP A 24 26.53 -9.51 44.92
N GLY A 25 26.33 -8.71 45.99
CA GLY A 25 27.32 -8.26 46.99
C GLY A 25 27.73 -6.78 46.92
N LEU A 26 27.70 -5.93 47.96
CA LEU A 26 27.51 -5.97 49.45
C LEU A 26 27.29 -4.48 49.91
N PRO A 27 27.17 -4.14 51.21
CA PRO A 27 26.00 -4.21 52.10
C PRO A 27 25.46 -2.83 52.53
N ASP A 28 24.32 -2.88 53.23
CA ASP A 28 23.61 -1.88 54.07
C ASP A 28 24.22 -0.49 54.29
N ASP A 29 23.42 0.54 53.99
CA ASP A 29 23.24 1.64 54.95
C ASP A 29 21.79 2.17 54.91
N ALA A 30 21.24 2.37 56.11
CA ALA A 30 19.85 2.70 56.35
C ALA A 30 19.64 4.22 56.35
N SER A 31 18.59 4.71 55.68
CA SER A 31 17.85 5.87 56.19
C SER A 31 16.44 5.96 55.61
N GLN A 32 15.53 6.32 56.51
CA GLN A 32 14.08 6.40 56.36
C GLN A 32 13.66 7.55 55.44
N GLY A 33 12.57 7.35 54.69
CA GLY A 33 11.88 8.40 53.94
C GLY A 33 10.48 7.97 53.52
N SER A 34 9.49 8.32 54.35
CA SER A 34 8.06 8.22 54.08
C SER A 34 7.61 9.06 52.87
N GLY A 35 6.65 8.58 52.07
CA GLY A 35 5.81 9.50 51.28
C GLY A 35 5.19 8.94 49.99
N LEU A 36 3.87 8.73 50.07
CA LEU A 36 2.84 8.89 49.03
C LEU A 36 2.98 8.22 47.65
N ALA A 37 1.94 7.44 47.34
CA ALA A 37 1.55 7.01 46.01
C ALA A 37 1.30 8.19 45.06
N THR A 38 1.91 8.15 43.88
CA THR A 38 1.55 8.96 42.71
C THR A 38 1.72 8.12 41.45
N GLY A 39 0.73 8.17 40.56
CA GLY A 39 0.55 7.28 39.42
C GLY A 39 1.68 7.27 38.40
N GLU A 40 1.68 6.22 37.60
CA GLU A 40 2.55 5.99 36.44
C GLU A 40 2.54 7.22 35.52
N GLN A 41 3.57 8.06 35.64
CA GLN A 41 3.90 9.08 34.66
C GLN A 41 4.83 8.44 33.62
N THR A 42 4.40 8.45 32.37
CA THR A 42 5.26 8.18 31.22
C THR A 42 6.53 9.03 31.34
N PRO A 43 7.74 8.44 31.27
CA PRO A 43 8.97 9.21 31.41
C PRO A 43 9.08 10.25 30.29
N ALA A 44 9.51 11.47 30.64
CA ALA A 44 9.74 12.54 29.68
C ALA A 44 10.77 12.10 28.62
N LEU A 45 10.46 12.31 27.35
CA LEU A 45 11.32 11.94 26.23
C LEU A 45 12.62 12.76 26.27
N PRO A 46 13.79 12.16 26.00
CA PRO A 46 15.04 12.89 25.83
C PRO A 46 14.96 13.82 24.61
N ASP A 47 15.53 15.03 24.73
CA ASP A 47 15.52 16.07 23.68
C ASP A 47 16.15 15.61 22.35
N SER A 48 16.95 14.54 22.36
CA SER A 48 17.57 13.92 21.18
C SER A 48 16.60 13.10 20.31
N LEU A 49 15.36 12.86 20.74
CA LEU A 49 14.31 12.16 19.99
C LEU A 49 13.33 13.10 19.29
N LEU A 50 13.46 14.42 19.46
CA LEU A 50 12.71 15.41 18.69
C LEU A 50 13.19 15.37 17.24
N SER A 51 12.39 14.76 16.36
CA SER A 51 12.65 14.77 14.92
C SER A 51 12.83 16.22 14.44
N PRO A 52 13.91 16.54 13.70
CA PRO A 52 14.06 17.87 13.11
C PRO A 52 12.86 18.18 12.22
N ALA A 53 12.48 19.46 12.15
CA ALA A 53 11.34 19.92 11.36
C ALA A 53 11.46 19.41 9.91
N PHE A 54 10.46 18.64 9.47
CA PHE A 54 10.27 18.10 8.12
C PHE A 54 11.58 17.97 7.31
N THR A 55 12.34 16.92 7.56
CA THR A 55 13.45 16.57 6.66
C THR A 55 12.84 15.98 5.38
N PRO A 56 12.97 16.62 4.20
CA PRO A 56 12.62 15.96 2.95
C PRO A 56 13.48 14.69 2.78
N PRO A 57 13.00 13.68 2.03
CA PRO A 57 13.64 12.38 2.00
C PRO A 57 15.00 12.45 1.29
N ALA A 58 16.08 12.60 2.05
CA ALA A 58 17.43 12.35 1.56
C ALA A 58 17.71 10.85 1.69
N THR A 59 17.71 10.16 0.55
CA THR A 59 18.29 8.80 0.41
C THR A 59 19.73 8.98 -0.10
N PRO A 60 20.72 8.20 0.37
CA PRO A 60 22.12 8.62 0.38
C PRO A 60 22.80 8.54 -1.00
N GLY A 61 23.52 9.61 -1.36
CA GLY A 61 24.38 9.64 -2.54
C GLY A 61 24.53 11.06 -3.10
N GLY A 62 25.44 11.85 -2.55
CA GLY A 62 25.75 13.18 -3.08
C GLY A 62 26.53 14.04 -2.08
N THR A 63 27.84 14.09 -2.23
CA THR A 63 28.70 15.05 -1.51
C THR A 63 28.36 16.46 -1.94
N LEU A 64 27.83 17.31 -1.05
CA LEU A 64 27.75 18.76 -1.29
C LEU A 64 28.08 19.57 -0.03
N ASN A 65 28.95 20.55 -0.26
CA ASN A 65 29.51 21.52 0.69
C ASN A 65 28.43 22.36 1.39
N LEU A 66 28.57 22.51 2.72
CA LEU A 66 27.82 23.48 3.51
C LEU A 66 28.40 24.89 3.34
N SER A 67 27.68 25.79 2.67
CA SER A 67 27.76 27.23 2.93
C SER A 67 26.52 27.98 2.46
N SER A 68 25.45 27.96 3.27
CA SER A 68 24.53 29.09 3.49
C SER A 68 23.30 28.62 4.28
N ASN A 69 22.90 29.41 5.27
CA ASN A 69 21.89 29.12 6.28
C ASN A 69 20.51 29.68 5.85
N PRO A 70 19.47 28.87 5.53
CA PRO A 70 18.16 29.39 5.11
C PRO A 70 17.11 29.33 6.24
N THR A 71 17.51 29.55 7.49
CA THR A 71 16.65 29.35 8.68
C THR A 71 15.71 30.51 9.03
N LYS A 72 15.67 31.60 8.23
CA LYS A 72 14.85 32.79 8.55
C LYS A 72 13.59 32.99 7.71
N ALA A 73 13.41 32.26 6.60
CA ALA A 73 12.28 32.51 5.68
C ALA A 73 11.04 31.63 5.93
N LEU A 74 11.13 30.58 6.76
CA LEU A 74 10.04 29.62 7.00
C LEU A 74 9.27 29.85 8.31
N HIS A 75 9.65 30.85 9.12
CA HIS A 75 9.18 30.99 10.50
C HIS A 75 7.97 31.94 10.69
N GLU A 76 7.47 32.58 9.64
CA GLU A 76 6.38 33.56 9.74
C GLU A 76 5.01 33.09 9.24
N SER A 77 4.89 31.90 8.64
CA SER A 77 3.63 31.42 8.05
C SER A 77 2.88 30.35 8.85
N GLN A 78 3.37 29.92 10.03
CA GLN A 78 2.78 28.79 10.79
C GLN A 78 2.32 29.11 12.22
N SER A 79 2.37 30.36 12.67
CA SER A 79 2.02 30.73 14.06
C SER A 79 0.59 31.28 14.25
N ALA A 80 -0.31 31.14 13.28
CA ALA A 80 -1.66 31.69 13.39
C ALA A 80 -2.77 30.70 12.98
N SER A 81 -2.92 29.58 13.70
CA SER A 81 -4.22 28.90 13.90
C SER A 81 -4.06 27.59 14.69
N ILE A 82 -3.82 27.69 16.00
CA ILE A 82 -4.16 26.59 16.92
C ILE A 82 -5.40 27.05 17.68
N ARG A 83 -6.57 26.72 17.14
CA ARG A 83 -7.82 26.69 17.89
C ARG A 83 -8.41 25.29 17.78
N HIS A 84 -8.64 24.70 18.95
CA HIS A 84 -9.34 23.46 19.19
C HIS A 84 -10.52 23.24 18.24
N GLN A 85 -10.49 22.13 17.49
CA GLN A 85 -11.67 21.34 17.18
C GLN A 85 -11.27 19.86 17.19
N GLY A 86 -12.03 19.03 17.89
CA GLY A 86 -11.92 17.58 17.80
C GLY A 86 -12.45 17.18 16.43
N GLU A 87 -11.55 16.89 15.49
CA GLU A 87 -11.93 16.64 14.10
C GLU A 87 -11.33 15.33 13.61
N HIS A 88 -12.19 14.54 12.97
CA HIS A 88 -11.85 13.37 12.17
C HIS A 88 -10.58 13.61 11.32
N ALA A 89 -9.80 12.56 11.10
CA ALA A 89 -8.61 12.61 10.25
C ALA A 89 -8.93 13.37 8.93
N LYS A 90 -8.25 14.50 8.73
CA LYS A 90 -8.47 15.38 7.56
C LYS A 90 -8.34 14.57 6.27
N ALA A 91 -9.33 14.67 5.39
CA ALA A 91 -9.38 13.91 4.15
C ALA A 91 -8.08 14.10 3.31
N PRO A 92 -7.65 13.10 2.53
CA PRO A 92 -6.47 13.20 1.69
C PRO A 92 -6.56 14.41 0.76
N LYS A 93 -5.44 15.13 0.61
CA LYS A 93 -5.38 16.31 -0.23
C LYS A 93 -5.50 15.89 -1.70
N LEU A 94 -6.53 16.39 -2.39
CA LEU A 94 -6.64 16.26 -3.83
C LEU A 94 -5.63 17.20 -4.51
N LEU A 95 -4.95 16.71 -5.54
CA LEU A 95 -4.06 17.53 -6.36
C LEU A 95 -4.90 18.32 -7.37
N SER A 96 -4.53 19.57 -7.62
CA SER A 96 -5.17 20.40 -8.66
C SER A 96 -4.81 19.95 -10.07
N GLN A 97 -3.64 19.31 -10.21
CA GLN A 97 -3.15 18.71 -11.45
C GLN A 97 -2.53 17.37 -11.11
N LEU A 98 -2.81 16.36 -11.93
CA LEU A 98 -2.21 15.04 -11.76
C LEU A 98 -0.73 15.05 -12.21
N PRO A 99 0.14 14.29 -11.52
CA PRO A 99 1.53 14.16 -11.92
C PRO A 99 1.66 13.46 -13.27
N GLN A 100 2.76 13.72 -13.96
CA GLN A 100 3.13 12.96 -15.16
C GLN A 100 3.72 11.62 -14.72
N VAL A 101 3.30 10.56 -15.42
CA VAL A 101 3.78 9.19 -15.17
C VAL A 101 4.17 8.53 -16.47
N GLU A 102 5.20 7.70 -16.41
CA GLU A 102 5.67 6.90 -17.55
C GLU A 102 6.00 5.49 -17.10
N CYS A 103 5.41 4.50 -17.76
CA CYS A 103 5.73 3.10 -17.56
C CYS A 103 7.02 2.76 -18.31
N LEU A 104 8.11 2.60 -17.58
CA LEU A 104 9.44 2.36 -18.14
C LEU A 104 9.61 0.94 -18.68
N VAL A 105 9.13 -0.04 -17.92
CA VAL A 105 9.32 -1.46 -18.24
C VAL A 105 8.18 -2.31 -17.71
N ARG A 106 7.86 -3.37 -18.45
CA ARG A 106 6.94 -4.43 -18.04
C ARG A 106 7.58 -5.80 -18.14
N ALA A 107 7.42 -6.63 -17.11
CA ALA A 107 7.86 -8.02 -17.13
C ALA A 107 6.75 -8.98 -16.71
N ARG A 108 6.63 -10.11 -17.41
CA ARG A 108 5.78 -11.23 -16.97
C ARG A 108 6.41 -11.90 -15.76
N ILE A 109 5.63 -12.10 -14.70
CA ILE A 109 6.05 -12.82 -13.51
C ILE A 109 5.29 -14.15 -13.45
N PRO A 110 5.98 -15.29 -13.56
CA PRO A 110 5.35 -16.59 -13.35
C PRO A 110 4.79 -16.71 -11.94
N THR A 111 3.52 -17.12 -11.82
CA THR A 111 2.84 -17.36 -10.55
C THR A 111 2.72 -18.87 -10.31
N THR A 112 2.59 -19.28 -9.04
CA THR A 112 2.48 -20.70 -8.66
C THR A 112 1.13 -21.31 -9.02
N ASN A 113 0.10 -20.49 -9.22
CA ASN A 113 -1.25 -20.89 -9.63
C ASN A 113 -1.50 -20.77 -11.14
N GLY A 114 -0.49 -20.39 -11.92
CA GLY A 114 -0.59 -20.24 -13.38
C GLY A 114 -1.27 -18.95 -13.85
N ALA A 115 -1.70 -18.07 -12.93
CA ALA A 115 -2.26 -16.76 -13.27
C ALA A 115 -1.27 -15.91 -14.07
N GLU A 116 -1.76 -15.25 -15.12
CA GLU A 116 -0.97 -14.29 -15.89
C GLU A 116 -0.79 -13.01 -15.08
N MET A 117 0.42 -12.74 -14.63
CA MET A 117 0.77 -11.56 -13.85
C MET A 117 1.92 -10.79 -14.51
N PHE A 118 1.80 -9.47 -14.56
CA PHE A 118 2.79 -8.56 -15.10
C PHE A 118 3.11 -7.46 -14.09
N LEU A 119 4.39 -7.19 -13.90
CA LEU A 119 4.85 -6.00 -13.17
C LEU A 119 5.16 -4.90 -14.15
N HIS A 120 4.60 -3.72 -13.90
CA HIS A 120 4.89 -2.48 -14.62
C HIS A 120 5.62 -1.54 -13.66
N LEU A 121 6.79 -1.05 -14.06
CA LEU A 121 7.58 -0.08 -13.31
C LEU A 121 7.31 1.32 -13.83
N TYR A 122 6.92 2.23 -12.94
CA TYR A 122 6.57 3.61 -13.24
C TYR A 122 7.58 4.59 -12.69
N HIS A 123 7.96 5.54 -13.55
CA HIS A 123 8.59 6.80 -13.18
C HIS A 123 7.56 7.92 -13.12
N ASN A 124 7.85 8.97 -12.34
CA ASN A 124 6.95 10.10 -12.13
C ASN A 124 7.70 11.41 -11.83
N ASP A 125 7.00 12.54 -11.92
CA ASP A 125 7.53 13.88 -11.66
C ASP A 125 7.20 14.44 -10.25
N LEU A 126 6.53 13.65 -9.40
CA LEU A 126 6.13 14.05 -8.04
C LEU A 126 7.19 13.68 -7.00
N ASP A 127 7.84 12.53 -7.16
CA ASP A 127 8.94 12.06 -6.32
C ASP A 127 10.01 11.29 -7.10
N ASN A 128 11.11 10.98 -6.44
CA ASN A 128 12.23 10.23 -7.02
C ASN A 128 12.10 8.71 -6.83
N LYS A 129 10.88 8.20 -6.60
CA LYS A 129 10.66 6.78 -6.35
C LYS A 129 10.08 6.11 -7.58
N GLU A 130 10.42 4.84 -7.74
CA GLU A 130 9.79 3.98 -8.73
C GLU A 130 8.54 3.35 -8.12
N HIS A 131 7.39 3.47 -8.77
CA HIS A 131 6.15 2.87 -8.32
C HIS A 131 5.81 1.66 -9.18
N LEU A 132 5.02 0.72 -8.66
CA LEU A 132 4.69 -0.50 -9.37
C LEU A 132 3.19 -0.58 -9.66
N ALA A 133 2.83 -1.13 -10.81
CA ALA A 133 1.50 -1.68 -11.04
C ALA A 133 1.61 -3.19 -11.29
N ILE A 134 0.93 -3.97 -10.46
CA ILE A 134 0.82 -5.42 -10.58
C ILE A 134 -0.47 -5.70 -11.34
N VAL A 135 -0.36 -6.12 -12.58
CA VAL A 135 -1.48 -6.33 -13.50
C VAL A 135 -1.72 -7.82 -13.65
N PHE A 136 -2.97 -8.23 -13.49
CA PHE A 136 -3.44 -9.61 -13.69
C PHE A 136 -4.26 -9.70 -14.97
N GLY A 137 -3.89 -10.65 -15.83
CA GLY A 137 -4.42 -10.82 -17.18
C GLY A 137 -3.74 -9.92 -18.22
N ASN A 138 -4.20 -10.01 -19.47
CA ASN A 138 -3.58 -9.37 -20.65
C ASN A 138 -4.35 -8.16 -21.19
N LYS A 139 -5.49 -7.81 -20.59
CA LYS A 139 -6.41 -6.77 -21.11
C LYS A 139 -6.01 -5.35 -20.71
N ILE A 140 -5.42 -5.18 -19.53
CA ILE A 140 -4.98 -3.88 -19.02
C ILE A 140 -3.58 -3.58 -19.59
N ARG A 141 -3.44 -2.47 -20.30
CA ARG A 141 -2.18 -2.08 -20.97
C ARG A 141 -1.86 -0.62 -20.73
N SER A 142 -0.58 -0.31 -20.59
CA SER A 142 -0.08 1.05 -20.42
C SER A 142 0.09 1.75 -21.76
N ARG A 143 -0.48 2.96 -21.88
CA ARG A 143 -0.34 3.84 -23.05
C ARG A 143 1.10 4.29 -23.24
N SER A 144 1.76 4.71 -22.17
CA SER A 144 3.16 5.16 -22.22
C SER A 144 4.13 4.03 -22.57
N LEU A 145 3.88 2.82 -22.06
CA LEU A 145 4.67 1.63 -22.39
C LEU A 145 4.54 1.25 -23.88
N ASP A 146 3.30 1.26 -24.39
CA ASP A 146 2.98 0.87 -25.76
C ASP A 146 3.31 1.94 -26.81
N ARG A 147 3.63 3.17 -26.40
CA ARG A 147 4.10 4.20 -27.32
C ARG A 147 5.43 3.77 -27.97
N VAL A 148 5.59 4.06 -29.26
CA VAL A 148 6.85 3.84 -29.97
C VAL A 148 7.76 5.05 -29.71
N TYR A 149 8.99 4.81 -29.29
CA TYR A 149 9.96 5.88 -29.08
C TYR A 149 10.74 6.21 -30.37
N PRO A 150 11.13 7.48 -30.58
CA PRO A 150 11.96 7.83 -31.73
C PRO A 150 13.30 7.08 -31.73
N GLY A 151 13.61 6.38 -32.83
CA GLY A 151 14.85 5.60 -32.97
C GLY A 151 14.85 4.23 -32.27
N GLU A 152 13.73 3.83 -31.69
CA GLU A 152 13.56 2.53 -31.04
C GLU A 152 13.56 1.36 -32.04
N THR A 153 14.30 0.30 -31.72
CA THR A 153 14.24 -0.97 -32.46
C THR A 153 13.15 -1.90 -31.92
N GLU A 154 12.72 -2.88 -32.72
CA GLU A 154 11.78 -3.93 -32.24
C GLU A 154 12.35 -4.70 -31.02
N MET A 155 13.67 -4.88 -30.95
CA MET A 155 14.31 -5.52 -29.81
C MET A 155 14.22 -4.66 -28.55
N ASP A 156 14.51 -3.36 -28.64
CA ASP A 156 14.39 -2.43 -27.51
C ASP A 156 12.96 -2.40 -26.96
N ARG A 157 11.98 -2.37 -27.88
CA ARG A 157 10.57 -2.44 -27.54
C ARG A 157 10.24 -3.73 -26.80
N MET A 158 10.70 -4.90 -27.28
CA MET A 158 10.51 -6.17 -26.58
C MET A 158 11.21 -6.20 -25.21
N ILE A 159 12.43 -5.65 -25.08
CA ILE A 159 13.21 -5.58 -23.83
C ILE A 159 12.47 -4.76 -22.77
N ARG A 160 11.86 -3.63 -23.15
CA ARG A 160 11.02 -2.85 -22.25
C ARG A 160 9.70 -3.54 -21.89
N GLY A 161 9.37 -4.66 -22.53
CA GLY A 161 8.08 -5.32 -22.33
C GLY A 161 6.96 -4.80 -23.23
N ALA A 162 7.30 -3.99 -24.23
CA ALA A 162 6.54 -3.44 -25.36
C ALA A 162 5.75 -4.39 -26.26
N TYR A 163 5.32 -5.57 -25.83
CA TYR A 163 4.85 -6.64 -26.73
C TYR A 163 3.43 -7.15 -26.45
N VAL A 164 2.86 -7.90 -27.39
CA VAL A 164 1.60 -8.65 -27.25
C VAL A 164 1.90 -10.15 -27.20
N GLY A 165 1.12 -10.94 -26.47
CA GLY A 165 1.31 -12.38 -26.39
C GLY A 165 2.53 -12.79 -25.54
N LYS A 166 3.19 -13.91 -25.88
CA LYS A 166 4.30 -14.45 -25.10
C LYS A 166 5.65 -14.28 -25.80
N LEU A 167 6.69 -13.95 -25.04
CA LEU A 167 8.06 -13.95 -25.58
C LEU A 167 8.58 -15.39 -25.68
N HIS A 168 9.26 -15.69 -26.78
CA HIS A 168 9.98 -16.93 -27.01
C HIS A 168 11.33 -16.63 -27.67
N PRO A 169 12.33 -17.51 -27.54
CA PRO A 169 13.59 -17.37 -28.26
C PRO A 169 13.36 -17.25 -29.78
N GLY A 170 14.06 -16.32 -30.42
CA GLY A 170 13.95 -16.08 -31.86
C GLY A 170 12.80 -15.18 -32.30
N ARG A 171 11.98 -14.64 -31.38
CA ARG A 171 10.93 -13.68 -31.71
C ARG A 171 11.52 -12.39 -32.30
N VAL A 172 10.90 -11.87 -33.36
CA VAL A 172 11.37 -10.68 -34.10
C VAL A 172 10.39 -9.51 -34.12
N SER A 173 9.13 -9.74 -33.73
CA SER A 173 8.07 -8.73 -33.74
C SER A 173 7.43 -8.60 -32.36
N SER A 174 7.27 -7.35 -31.90
CA SER A 174 6.56 -7.04 -30.66
C SER A 174 5.03 -7.08 -30.80
N TRP A 175 4.50 -7.02 -32.03
CA TRP A 175 3.08 -6.79 -32.30
C TRP A 175 2.24 -8.05 -32.42
N PHE A 176 2.81 -9.12 -32.99
CA PHE A 176 2.10 -10.35 -33.32
C PHE A 176 2.71 -11.54 -32.59
N ASP A 177 1.88 -12.51 -32.24
CA ASP A 177 2.29 -13.82 -31.75
C ASP A 177 2.24 -14.79 -32.96
N ASP A 178 3.38 -15.36 -33.36
CA ASP A 178 3.49 -16.20 -34.56
C ASP A 178 2.82 -17.59 -34.37
N GLU A 179 2.56 -17.98 -33.11
CA GLU A 179 1.82 -19.19 -32.78
C GLU A 179 0.31 -18.95 -32.85
N LYS A 180 -0.29 -19.30 -33.99
CA LYS A 180 -1.74 -19.55 -34.23
C LYS A 180 -2.67 -19.08 -33.10
N ASN A 181 -3.35 -17.95 -33.30
CA ASN A 181 -4.81 -17.95 -33.47
C ASN A 181 -5.41 -16.56 -33.75
N GLU A 182 -5.92 -16.40 -34.97
CA GLU A 182 -7.14 -15.64 -35.26
C GLU A 182 -8.39 -16.34 -34.68
N SER A 183 -8.32 -16.96 -33.50
CA SER A 183 -9.52 -17.49 -32.86
C SER A 183 -10.17 -16.38 -32.03
N GLN A 184 -11.12 -15.73 -32.71
CA GLN A 184 -12.26 -15.04 -32.16
C GLN A 184 -11.92 -13.80 -31.32
N ALA A 185 -11.96 -12.65 -31.99
CA ALA A 185 -12.71 -11.52 -31.46
C ALA A 185 -14.17 -11.98 -31.25
N ASP A 186 -14.41 -12.75 -30.19
CA ASP A 186 -15.76 -13.14 -29.82
C ASP A 186 -16.46 -11.89 -29.30
N GLY A 187 -17.58 -11.58 -29.96
CA GLY A 187 -18.39 -10.45 -29.61
C GLY A 187 -18.97 -10.63 -28.22
N SER A 188 -18.95 -9.55 -27.43
CA SER A 188 -19.97 -9.31 -26.42
C SER A 188 -20.08 -10.34 -25.27
N THR A 189 -18.97 -10.81 -24.70
CA THR A 189 -19.00 -11.08 -23.24
C THR A 189 -18.84 -9.73 -22.54
N ARG A 190 -19.85 -9.30 -21.78
CA ARG A 190 -19.76 -8.11 -20.91
C ARG A 190 -18.61 -8.35 -19.94
N VAL A 191 -17.43 -7.83 -20.26
CA VAL A 191 -16.27 -7.89 -19.38
C VAL A 191 -16.58 -6.92 -18.25
N GLU A 192 -16.76 -7.45 -17.05
CA GLU A 192 -16.96 -6.60 -15.89
C GLU A 192 -15.79 -5.61 -15.74
N PRO A 193 -16.04 -4.41 -15.20
CA PRO A 193 -14.97 -3.43 -15.04
C PRO A 193 -13.84 -4.01 -14.18
N PRO A 194 -12.57 -3.66 -14.45
CA PRO A 194 -11.43 -4.27 -13.78
C PRO A 194 -11.47 -4.00 -12.27
N LEU A 195 -11.02 -4.99 -11.49
CA LEU A 195 -10.81 -4.80 -10.06
C LEU A 195 -9.53 -3.99 -9.84
N VAL A 196 -9.61 -2.94 -9.04
CA VAL A 196 -8.48 -2.06 -8.73
C VAL A 196 -8.21 -2.06 -7.24
N ARG A 197 -6.93 -2.16 -6.87
CA ARG A 197 -6.47 -2.01 -5.49
C ARG A 197 -5.38 -0.95 -5.42
N ILE A 198 -5.56 0.04 -4.56
CA ILE A 198 -4.50 1.01 -4.23
C ILE A 198 -3.84 0.62 -2.92
N HIS A 199 -2.65 0.06 -3.06
CA HIS A 199 -1.85 -0.47 -1.98
C HIS A 199 -0.72 0.50 -1.63
N SER A 200 -0.67 0.93 -0.37
CA SER A 200 0.48 1.68 0.13
C SER A 200 1.45 0.68 0.72
N GLU A 201 2.71 0.72 0.29
CA GLU A 201 3.81 -0.09 0.82
C GLU A 201 3.79 -0.16 2.35
N CYS A 202 3.92 -1.38 2.85
CA CYS A 202 4.04 -1.69 4.26
C CYS A 202 4.97 -2.89 4.46
N TYR A 203 6.28 -2.62 4.45
CA TYR A 203 7.36 -3.59 4.58
C TYR A 203 7.15 -4.56 5.74
N THR A 204 6.78 -4.04 6.92
CA THR A 204 6.58 -4.89 8.11
C THR A 204 5.45 -5.90 7.94
N GLY A 205 4.37 -5.52 7.26
CA GLY A 205 3.20 -6.39 7.09
C GLY A 205 3.36 -7.36 5.92
N GLU A 206 3.99 -6.91 4.84
CA GLU A 206 4.11 -7.67 3.59
C GLU A 206 5.32 -8.62 3.59
N THR A 207 6.45 -8.15 4.12
CA THR A 207 7.72 -8.88 4.05
C THR A 207 8.12 -9.50 5.38
N ALA A 208 7.81 -8.84 6.50
CA ALA A 208 8.22 -9.29 7.83
C ALA A 208 7.11 -10.00 8.63
N TRP A 209 6.00 -10.35 7.99
CA TRP A 209 4.87 -11.09 8.59
C TRP A 209 4.33 -10.48 9.89
N SER A 210 4.35 -9.15 10.00
CA SER A 210 3.95 -8.45 11.21
C SER A 210 2.47 -8.64 11.51
N ALA A 211 2.18 -9.07 12.75
CA ALA A 211 0.83 -9.11 13.29
C ALA A 211 0.35 -7.77 13.89
N ARG A 212 1.01 -6.64 13.58
CA ARG A 212 0.57 -5.29 14.01
C ARG A 212 -0.43 -4.64 13.05
N CYS A 213 -0.50 -5.13 11.82
CA CYS A 213 -1.36 -4.59 10.78
C CYS A 213 -1.82 -5.71 9.85
N ASP A 214 -2.88 -5.45 9.09
CA ASP A 214 -3.44 -6.38 8.11
C ASP A 214 -2.90 -6.18 6.69
N CYS A 215 -1.89 -5.34 6.48
CA CYS A 215 -1.43 -4.94 5.15
C CYS A 215 -0.96 -6.12 4.27
N GLY A 216 -0.28 -7.12 4.85
CA GLY A 216 0.12 -8.33 4.11
C GLY A 216 -1.09 -9.13 3.63
N GLU A 217 -2.02 -9.46 4.54
CA GLU A 217 -3.26 -10.17 4.21
C GLU A 217 -4.09 -9.43 3.14
N GLN A 218 -4.13 -8.09 3.21
CA GLN A 218 -4.81 -7.27 2.23
C GLN A 218 -4.17 -7.32 0.83
N LEU A 219 -2.84 -7.41 0.74
CA LEU A 219 -2.12 -7.54 -0.53
C LEU A 219 -2.36 -8.91 -1.14
N ASP A 220 -2.22 -9.97 -0.32
CA ASP A 220 -2.43 -11.36 -0.73
C ASP A 220 -3.86 -11.59 -1.21
N GLU A 221 -4.86 -11.09 -0.48
CA GLU A 221 -6.27 -11.23 -0.87
C GLU A 221 -6.58 -10.48 -2.17
N ALA A 222 -6.02 -9.28 -2.36
CA ALA A 222 -6.18 -8.55 -3.61
C ALA A 222 -5.59 -9.33 -4.81
N ALA A 223 -4.37 -9.86 -4.65
CA ALA A 223 -3.72 -10.68 -5.66
C ALA A 223 -4.52 -11.97 -5.94
N ARG A 224 -5.02 -12.64 -4.89
CA ARG A 224 -5.85 -13.84 -5.01
C ARG A 224 -7.14 -13.57 -5.79
N LEU A 225 -7.86 -12.49 -5.46
CA LEU A 225 -9.09 -12.10 -6.15
C LEU A 225 -8.83 -11.81 -7.63
N MET A 226 -7.75 -11.12 -7.97
CA MET A 226 -7.43 -10.76 -9.36
C MET A 226 -6.83 -11.92 -10.17
N SER A 227 -6.34 -12.97 -9.51
CA SER A 227 -5.72 -14.14 -10.15
C SER A 227 -6.73 -15.21 -10.61
N PHE A 228 -8.03 -15.04 -10.34
CA PHE A 228 -9.03 -16.04 -10.73
C PHE A 228 -9.14 -16.14 -12.26
N PRO A 229 -9.10 -17.36 -12.84
CA PRO A 229 -9.26 -17.55 -14.28
C PRO A 229 -10.61 -17.00 -14.78
N VAL A 230 -10.61 -16.51 -16.02
CA VAL A 230 -11.79 -15.98 -16.72
C VAL A 230 -12.79 -17.08 -17.14
N GLU A 231 -12.56 -18.34 -16.78
CA GLU A 231 -13.32 -19.46 -17.32
C GLU A 231 -14.82 -19.36 -17.04
N ASP A 232 -15.60 -19.81 -18.04
CA ASP A 232 -17.05 -19.79 -18.18
C ASP A 232 -17.77 -20.42 -16.98
N LEU A 233 -17.81 -19.71 -15.86
CA LEU A 233 -18.76 -20.03 -14.83
C LEU A 233 -20.14 -19.79 -15.47
N ALA A 234 -20.86 -20.87 -15.78
CA ALA A 234 -22.20 -20.85 -16.35
C ALA A 234 -23.15 -20.00 -15.50
N SER A 235 -24.11 -19.29 -16.11
CA SER A 235 -25.07 -18.36 -15.45
C SER A 235 -25.67 -18.85 -14.14
N ASP A 236 -25.73 -20.18 -13.95
CA ASP A 236 -26.38 -20.87 -12.85
C ASP A 236 -25.42 -21.25 -11.70
N ALA A 237 -24.16 -20.80 -11.72
CA ALA A 237 -23.22 -21.08 -10.63
C ALA A 237 -23.69 -20.46 -9.29
N PRO A 238 -23.44 -21.13 -8.15
CA PRO A 238 -23.83 -20.66 -6.82
C PRO A 238 -23.30 -19.25 -6.51
N SER A 239 -23.95 -18.52 -5.60
CA SER A 239 -23.69 -17.09 -5.32
C SER A 239 -22.20 -16.76 -5.06
N GLU A 240 -21.47 -17.66 -4.42
CA GLU A 240 -20.04 -17.50 -4.17
C GLU A 240 -19.21 -17.56 -5.47
N ALA A 241 -19.55 -18.45 -6.41
CA ALA A 241 -18.96 -18.53 -7.73
C ALA A 241 -19.37 -17.33 -8.62
N GLN A 242 -20.56 -16.78 -8.44
CA GLN A 242 -21.00 -15.57 -9.13
C GLN A 242 -20.19 -14.33 -8.67
N SER A 243 -19.80 -14.27 -7.39
CA SER A 243 -18.84 -13.26 -6.92
C SER A 243 -17.45 -13.48 -7.54
N LEU A 244 -17.02 -14.73 -7.78
CA LEU A 244 -15.73 -15.02 -8.41
C LEU A 244 -15.71 -14.68 -9.90
N ARG A 245 -16.84 -14.89 -10.63
CA ARG A 245 -17.03 -14.36 -12.00
C ARG A 245 -16.73 -12.88 -12.08
N SER A 246 -17.22 -12.13 -11.09
CA SER A 246 -17.02 -10.69 -11.08
C SER A 246 -15.55 -10.33 -11.07
N HIS A 247 -14.69 -11.11 -10.40
CA HIS A 247 -13.25 -10.88 -10.33
C HIS A 247 -12.45 -11.46 -11.50
N SER A 248 -13.11 -12.18 -12.42
CA SER A 248 -12.48 -12.89 -13.52
C SER A 248 -12.05 -11.97 -14.69
N ALA A 249 -12.43 -10.69 -14.65
CA ALA A 249 -11.97 -9.69 -15.62
C ALA A 249 -10.45 -9.37 -15.50
N GLY A 250 -9.76 -9.95 -14.52
CA GLY A 250 -8.42 -9.54 -14.11
C GLY A 250 -8.47 -8.29 -13.23
N GLY A 251 -7.34 -7.62 -13.07
CA GLY A 251 -7.28 -6.43 -12.24
C GLY A 251 -5.89 -5.83 -12.12
N VAL A 252 -5.80 -4.74 -11.38
CA VAL A 252 -4.54 -4.06 -11.11
C VAL A 252 -4.40 -3.69 -9.64
N ILE A 253 -3.24 -3.98 -9.08
CA ILE A 253 -2.77 -3.43 -7.81
C ILE A 253 -1.78 -2.30 -8.11
N ILE A 254 -2.16 -1.07 -7.83
CA ILE A 254 -1.22 0.05 -7.81
C ILE A 254 -0.49 0.02 -6.48
N TYR A 255 0.78 -0.34 -6.52
CA TYR A 255 1.66 -0.44 -5.37
C TYR A 255 2.48 0.85 -5.24
N LEU A 256 2.04 1.70 -4.31
CA LEU A 256 2.67 2.99 -4.06
C LEU A 256 3.71 2.88 -2.93
N ARG A 257 4.96 3.25 -3.23
CA ARG A 257 6.09 3.25 -2.28
C ARG A 257 6.06 4.42 -1.28
N GLN A 258 4.99 4.46 -0.50
CA GLN A 258 4.70 5.50 0.49
C GLN A 258 4.52 4.88 1.89
N GLU A 259 5.58 4.21 2.33
CA GLU A 259 5.67 3.58 3.65
C GLU A 259 5.29 4.51 4.80
N GLY A 260 4.69 3.95 5.85
CA GLY A 260 4.35 4.65 7.08
C GLY A 260 3.28 5.74 6.91
N ARG A 261 2.44 5.68 5.87
CA ARG A 261 1.54 6.79 5.48
C ARG A 261 2.29 8.03 5.01
N GLY A 262 3.44 7.83 4.36
CA GLY A 262 4.26 8.89 3.78
C GLY A 262 5.38 9.41 4.67
N ILE A 263 5.47 8.98 5.94
CA ILE A 263 6.56 9.37 6.86
C ILE A 263 7.82 8.49 6.72
N GLY A 264 7.70 7.34 6.05
CA GLY A 264 8.80 6.39 5.85
C GLY A 264 8.96 5.35 6.96
N LEU A 265 9.82 4.34 6.70
CA LEU A 265 9.99 3.17 7.57
C LEU A 265 10.62 3.52 8.92
N GLY A 266 11.66 4.36 8.93
CA GLY A 266 12.36 4.71 10.17
C GLY A 266 11.43 5.36 11.20
N GLU A 267 10.63 6.33 10.77
CA GLU A 267 9.66 7.01 11.62
C GLU A 267 8.51 6.11 12.05
N LYS A 268 8.07 5.19 11.17
CA LYS A 268 7.11 4.15 11.53
C LYS A 268 7.62 3.25 12.65
N LEU A 269 8.89 2.83 12.61
CA LEU A 269 9.49 2.01 13.67
C LEU A 269 9.63 2.78 14.99
N LYS A 270 9.95 4.08 14.94
CA LYS A 270 9.90 4.93 16.15
C LYS A 270 8.49 4.99 16.74
N ALA A 271 7.47 5.15 15.90
CA ALA A 271 6.07 5.16 16.34
C ALA A 271 5.66 3.83 16.97
N TYR A 272 6.18 2.71 16.48
CA TYR A 272 6.00 1.39 17.09
C TYR A 272 6.64 1.29 18.47
N ASN A 273 7.86 1.79 18.65
CA ASN A 273 8.50 1.80 19.97
C ASN A 273 7.71 2.64 20.97
N LEU A 274 7.17 3.79 20.56
CA LEU A 274 6.31 4.62 21.43
C LEU A 274 5.01 3.89 21.81
N GLN A 275 4.43 3.14 20.88
CA GLN A 275 3.25 2.32 21.17
C GLN A 275 3.57 1.21 22.18
N ASP A 276 4.73 0.55 22.04
CA ASP A 276 5.17 -0.47 22.99
C ASP A 276 5.48 0.11 24.38
N LEU A 277 5.82 1.40 24.45
CA LEU A 277 5.96 2.16 25.69
C LEU A 277 4.62 2.65 26.27
N GLY A 278 3.49 2.37 25.61
CA GLY A 278 2.13 2.63 26.10
C GLY A 278 1.40 3.80 25.44
N SER A 279 2.03 4.53 24.50
CA SER A 279 1.35 5.59 23.77
C SER A 279 0.32 5.03 22.78
N ASP A 280 -0.83 5.70 22.66
CA ASP A 280 -1.77 5.33 21.60
C ASP A 280 -1.23 5.73 20.20
N THR A 281 -1.82 5.20 19.12
CA THR A 281 -1.34 5.50 17.75
C THR A 281 -1.39 6.98 17.39
N VAL A 282 -2.31 7.75 17.98
CA VAL A 282 -2.44 9.20 17.71
C VAL A 282 -1.36 9.94 18.51
N GLU A 283 -1.20 9.61 19.78
CA GLU A 283 -0.18 10.16 20.67
C GLU A 283 1.23 9.92 20.13
N ALA A 284 1.54 8.70 19.68
CA ALA A 284 2.83 8.38 19.08
C ALA A 284 3.14 9.26 17.86
N ASN A 285 2.14 9.53 17.00
CA ASN A 285 2.32 10.43 15.86
C ASN A 285 2.48 11.89 16.29
N LEU A 286 1.74 12.34 17.31
CA LEU A 286 1.86 13.70 17.86
C LEU A 286 3.24 13.93 18.48
N LEU A 287 3.75 12.97 19.26
CA LEU A 287 5.09 13.02 19.87
C LEU A 287 6.18 13.14 18.81
N LEU A 288 6.02 12.43 17.69
CA LEU A 288 6.95 12.50 16.55
C LEU A 288 6.67 13.68 15.60
N ARG A 289 5.65 14.50 15.88
CA ARG A 289 5.20 15.66 15.07
C ARG A 289 4.81 15.29 13.64
N HIS A 290 4.29 14.07 13.46
CA HIS A 290 3.85 13.56 12.18
C HIS A 290 2.38 13.89 11.92
N PRO A 291 1.98 14.20 10.66
CA PRO A 291 0.58 14.25 10.30
C PRO A 291 -0.05 12.85 10.43
N ALA A 292 -1.35 12.79 10.71
CA ALA A 292 -2.08 11.53 10.80
C ALA A 292 -2.06 10.72 9.47
N ASP A 293 -1.98 11.43 8.33
CA ASP A 293 -1.81 10.86 7.00
C ASP A 293 -1.15 11.89 6.08
N ALA A 294 0.06 11.60 5.56
CA ALA A 294 0.77 12.49 4.63
C ALA A 294 0.59 12.07 3.16
N ARG A 295 -0.23 11.06 2.88
CA ARG A 295 -0.31 10.45 1.54
C ARG A 295 -1.09 11.31 0.57
N SER A 296 -0.68 11.23 -0.69
CA SER A 296 -1.43 11.69 -1.86
C SER A 296 -1.73 10.51 -2.77
N TYR A 297 -2.91 10.51 -3.38
CA TYR A 297 -3.36 9.45 -4.30
C TYR A 297 -3.46 9.92 -5.76
N GLY A 298 -3.06 11.15 -6.05
CA GLY A 298 -3.01 11.66 -7.42
C GLY A 298 -2.07 10.84 -8.32
N LEU A 299 -0.96 10.35 -7.78
CA LEU A 299 -0.05 9.46 -8.50
C LEU A 299 -0.72 8.14 -8.92
N ALA A 300 -1.51 7.53 -8.03
CA ALA A 300 -2.28 6.34 -8.38
C ALA A 300 -3.33 6.62 -9.46
N THR A 301 -3.98 7.78 -9.41
CA THR A 301 -4.95 8.22 -10.42
C THR A 301 -4.28 8.33 -11.79
N ALA A 302 -3.12 8.98 -11.85
CA ALA A 302 -2.33 9.11 -13.08
C ALA A 302 -1.89 7.75 -13.65
N MET A 303 -1.40 6.84 -12.79
CA MET A 303 -1.03 5.48 -13.21
C MET A 303 -2.23 4.69 -13.76
N LEU A 304 -3.40 4.80 -13.13
CA LEU A 304 -4.62 4.15 -13.62
C LEU A 304 -5.05 4.71 -14.99
N MET A 305 -4.97 6.02 -15.19
CA MET A 305 -5.24 6.63 -16.50
C MET A 305 -4.28 6.08 -17.55
N ASP A 306 -2.97 6.02 -17.25
CA ASP A 306 -1.99 5.47 -18.18
C ASP A 306 -2.28 4.00 -18.54
N LEU A 307 -2.76 3.20 -17.59
CA LEU A 307 -3.19 1.80 -17.78
C LEU A 307 -4.55 1.64 -18.49
N GLY A 308 -5.13 2.72 -19.02
CA GLY A 308 -6.42 2.68 -19.71
C GLY A 308 -7.64 2.51 -18.79
N CYS A 309 -7.46 2.67 -17.47
CA CYS A 309 -8.54 2.63 -16.49
C CYS A 309 -9.16 4.02 -16.22
N GLY A 310 -8.73 5.05 -16.95
CA GLY A 310 -9.27 6.41 -16.87
C GLY A 310 -10.64 6.53 -17.53
N ALA A 311 -11.40 7.54 -17.12
CA ALA A 311 -12.73 7.84 -17.65
C ALA A 311 -12.73 8.18 -19.15
N ASP A 312 -11.56 8.58 -19.69
CA ASP A 312 -11.34 8.88 -21.10
C ASP A 312 -11.40 7.64 -22.00
N VAL A 313 -11.01 6.48 -21.48
CA VAL A 313 -10.94 5.22 -22.25
C VAL A 313 -11.94 4.17 -21.73
N ASN A 314 -12.24 4.17 -20.43
CA ASN A 314 -13.08 3.19 -19.78
C ASN A 314 -14.34 3.83 -19.17
N PRO A 315 -15.43 3.97 -19.95
CA PRO A 315 -16.67 4.59 -19.49
C PRO A 315 -17.42 3.73 -18.46
N GLU A 316 -17.12 2.44 -18.35
CA GLU A 316 -17.71 1.57 -17.33
C GLU A 316 -17.06 1.74 -15.95
N GLY A 317 -15.92 2.41 -15.88
CA GLY A 317 -15.18 2.69 -14.66
C GLY A 317 -14.44 1.48 -14.09
N VAL A 318 -14.16 1.52 -12.79
CA VAL A 318 -13.41 0.49 -12.07
C VAL A 318 -14.14 0.04 -10.82
N ARG A 319 -13.81 -1.15 -10.33
CA ARG A 319 -14.32 -1.69 -9.07
C ARG A 319 -13.21 -1.57 -8.04
N LEU A 320 -13.36 -0.68 -7.07
CA LEU A 320 -12.27 -0.31 -6.17
C LEU A 320 -12.32 -1.13 -4.88
N LEU A 321 -11.28 -1.95 -4.65
CA LEU A 321 -11.13 -2.79 -3.46
C LEU A 321 -10.58 -1.98 -2.27
N THR A 322 -11.49 -1.39 -1.48
CA THR A 322 -11.14 -0.51 -0.36
C THR A 322 -12.22 -0.47 0.74
N ASN A 323 -11.76 -0.34 1.98
CA ASN A 323 -12.60 0.00 3.14
C ASN A 323 -12.56 1.49 3.48
N ASN A 324 -11.66 2.25 2.86
CA ASN A 324 -11.52 3.68 3.13
C ASN A 324 -12.36 4.49 2.12
N PRO A 325 -13.46 5.15 2.53
CA PRO A 325 -14.26 5.99 1.64
C PRO A 325 -13.49 7.20 1.12
N ASP A 326 -12.53 7.73 1.88
CA ASP A 326 -11.71 8.84 1.42
C ASP A 326 -10.76 8.43 0.30
N LYS A 327 -10.31 7.17 0.26
CA LYS A 327 -9.56 6.64 -0.89
C LYS A 327 -10.41 6.63 -2.16
N VAL A 328 -11.72 6.38 -2.07
CA VAL A 328 -12.61 6.41 -3.23
C VAL A 328 -12.57 7.79 -3.86
N ARG A 329 -12.88 8.83 -3.07
CA ARG A 329 -12.85 10.23 -3.52
C ARG A 329 -11.48 10.65 -4.04
N ALA A 330 -10.41 10.21 -3.38
CA ALA A 330 -9.05 10.57 -3.76
C ALA A 330 -8.59 9.94 -5.08
N ILE A 331 -9.14 8.78 -5.43
CA ILE A 331 -8.83 8.06 -6.68
C ILE A 331 -9.73 8.50 -7.83
N GLU A 332 -10.97 8.89 -7.56
CA GLU A 332 -11.80 9.51 -8.59
C GLU A 332 -11.13 10.79 -9.14
N GLY A 333 -10.36 11.48 -8.29
CA GLY A 333 -9.66 12.70 -8.65
C GLY A 333 -10.60 13.91 -8.67
N LEU A 334 -10.04 15.09 -8.96
CA LEU A 334 -10.80 16.35 -8.89
C LEU A 334 -11.81 16.46 -10.03
N ASN A 335 -11.48 15.95 -11.21
CA ASN A 335 -12.29 16.04 -12.41
C ASN A 335 -12.93 14.69 -12.80
N ARG A 336 -12.97 13.73 -11.88
CA ARG A 336 -13.45 12.36 -12.13
C ARG A 336 -12.63 11.66 -13.21
N GLU A 337 -11.31 11.81 -13.12
CA GLU A 337 -10.33 11.20 -14.01
C GLU A 337 -10.43 9.66 -14.03
N VAL A 338 -10.87 9.06 -12.91
CA VAL A 338 -11.23 7.65 -12.81
C VAL A 338 -12.66 7.54 -12.28
N LEU A 339 -13.48 6.68 -12.89
CA LEU A 339 -14.84 6.44 -12.42
C LEU A 339 -14.86 5.21 -11.51
N VAL A 340 -15.20 5.37 -10.23
CA VAL A 340 -15.39 4.22 -9.33
C VAL A 340 -16.85 3.77 -9.40
N LYS A 341 -17.10 2.69 -10.15
CA LYS A 341 -18.46 2.14 -10.34
C LYS A 341 -19.00 1.50 -9.06
N GLU A 342 -18.15 0.75 -8.39
CA GLU A 342 -18.48 0.12 -7.12
C GLU A 342 -17.26 0.07 -6.20
N ARG A 343 -17.55 0.09 -4.90
CA ARG A 343 -16.59 -0.20 -3.85
C ARG A 343 -16.73 -1.67 -3.47
N VAL A 344 -15.66 -2.43 -3.63
CA VAL A 344 -15.58 -3.81 -3.14
C VAL A 344 -14.97 -3.79 -1.73
N PRO A 345 -15.66 -4.31 -0.70
CA PRO A 345 -15.13 -4.33 0.66
C PRO A 345 -13.98 -5.34 0.77
N MET A 346 -12.97 -4.97 1.57
CA MET A 346 -11.82 -5.81 1.89
C MET A 346 -11.94 -6.28 3.34
N ILE A 347 -12.79 -7.28 3.56
CA ILE A 347 -13.07 -7.77 4.91
C ILE A 347 -11.92 -8.70 5.35
N PRO A 348 -11.32 -8.49 6.54
CA PRO A 348 -10.29 -9.38 7.09
C PRO A 348 -10.72 -10.85 7.03
N LEU A 349 -9.79 -11.73 6.66
CA LEU A 349 -10.11 -13.14 6.44
C LEU A 349 -10.59 -13.82 7.74
N ALA A 350 -10.02 -13.41 8.87
CA ALA A 350 -10.44 -13.84 10.19
C ALA A 350 -11.91 -13.49 10.48
N TRP A 351 -12.40 -12.33 10.02
CA TRP A 351 -13.79 -11.93 10.25
C TRP A 351 -14.75 -12.69 9.32
N ARG A 352 -14.36 -12.88 8.04
CA ARG A 352 -15.17 -13.63 7.06
C ARG A 352 -15.37 -15.10 7.41
N THR A 353 -14.38 -15.71 8.04
CA THR A 353 -14.34 -17.16 8.26
C THR A 353 -14.67 -17.56 9.70
N GLY A 354 -15.16 -16.63 10.54
CA GLY A 354 -15.30 -16.87 11.97
C GLY A 354 -13.98 -17.22 12.66
N GLY A 355 -12.85 -16.87 12.02
CA GLY A 355 -11.51 -17.11 12.50
C GLY A 355 -10.96 -18.52 12.20
N GLU A 356 -11.54 -19.27 11.28
CA GLU A 356 -10.92 -20.52 10.81
C GLU A 356 -9.65 -20.26 9.98
N ARG A 357 -9.61 -19.13 9.26
CA ARG A 357 -8.46 -18.66 8.46
C ARG A 357 -8.11 -17.22 8.83
N GLY A 358 -6.96 -16.74 8.36
CA GLY A 358 -6.48 -15.38 8.60
C GLY A 358 -5.76 -15.21 9.93
N ILE A 359 -5.27 -14.00 10.19
CA ILE A 359 -4.45 -13.70 11.37
C ILE A 359 -5.34 -13.29 12.55
N LYS A 360 -5.25 -14.04 13.66
CA LYS A 360 -5.84 -13.65 14.95
C LYS A 360 -4.79 -13.02 15.84
N SER A 361 -4.91 -11.71 16.08
CA SER A 361 -4.00 -10.96 16.93
C SER A 361 -4.73 -9.81 17.60
N SER A 362 -4.49 -9.60 18.90
CA SER A 362 -5.02 -8.45 19.64
C SER A 362 -4.55 -7.11 19.05
N GLU A 363 -3.33 -7.09 18.51
CA GLU A 363 -2.74 -5.94 17.83
C GLU A 363 -3.52 -5.58 16.56
N ILE A 364 -3.86 -6.57 15.73
CA ILE A 364 -4.67 -6.34 14.51
C ILE A 364 -6.06 -5.85 14.88
N GLU A 365 -6.71 -6.46 15.88
CA GLU A 365 -8.04 -6.03 16.32
C GLU A 365 -8.03 -4.59 16.86
N GLY A 366 -7.02 -4.22 17.67
CA GLY A 366 -6.83 -2.84 18.14
C GLY A 366 -6.62 -1.85 16.99
N TYR A 367 -5.82 -2.23 16.01
CA TYR A 367 -5.56 -1.45 14.80
C TYR A 367 -6.83 -1.27 13.93
N LEU A 368 -7.58 -2.34 13.68
CA LEU A 368 -8.83 -2.31 12.92
C LEU A 368 -9.91 -1.48 13.63
N LYS A 369 -10.03 -1.64 14.95
CA LYS A 369 -10.92 -0.82 15.78
C LYS A 369 -10.60 0.67 15.65
N THR A 370 -9.31 1.02 15.62
CA THR A 370 -8.86 2.40 15.43
C THR A 370 -9.24 2.93 14.04
N LYS A 371 -9.06 2.13 12.98
CA LYS A 371 -9.48 2.49 11.61
C LYS A 371 -10.99 2.76 11.50
N ILE A 372 -11.82 1.94 12.14
CA ILE A 372 -13.28 2.11 12.13
C ILE A 372 -13.68 3.34 12.96
N SER A 373 -13.27 3.38 14.23
CA SER A 373 -13.75 4.39 15.18
C SER A 373 -13.16 5.79 14.96
N LYS A 374 -11.86 5.90 14.66
CA LYS A 374 -11.17 7.19 14.52
C LYS A 374 -11.00 7.63 13.06
N MET A 375 -10.98 6.70 12.10
CA MET A 375 -10.68 6.99 10.68
C MET A 375 -11.83 6.67 9.71
N GLY A 376 -13.03 6.36 10.21
CA GLY A 376 -14.24 6.22 9.39
C GLY A 376 -14.20 5.09 8.34
N HIS A 377 -13.39 4.05 8.55
CA HIS A 377 -13.33 2.93 7.60
C HIS A 377 -14.62 2.10 7.63
N MET A 378 -15.15 1.78 6.46
CA MET A 378 -16.33 0.94 6.24
C MET A 378 -15.91 -0.51 6.02
N ILE A 379 -15.70 -1.24 7.12
CA ILE A 379 -15.40 -2.67 7.10
C ILE A 379 -16.71 -3.41 7.36
N GLN A 380 -17.53 -3.54 6.32
CA GLN A 380 -18.81 -4.25 6.31
C GLN A 380 -19.02 -4.92 4.97
#